data_AF-A0A5N6DKS9-F1
#
_entry.id   AF-A0A5N6DKS9-F1
#
_cell.length_a   1.000
_cell.length_b   1.000
_cell.length_c   1.000
_cell.angle_alpha   90.00
_cell.angle_beta   90.00
_cell.angle_gamma   90.00
#
_symmetry.space_group_name_H-M   'P 1'
#
loop_
_entity.id
_entity.type
_entity.pdbx_description
1 polymer ?
#
loop_
_entity_poly.entity_id
_entity_poly.type
_entity_poly.pdbx_seq_one_letter_code
_entity_poly.pdbx_strand_id
1 'polypeptide(L)'
;MDLLSTRKEGLLLWPFHRMPQLSSWASPVGRAIIIGDAAHAMPPSSGQGVNQALEDAFTLAVLLKTLPNKTNANEELVIWQKLRQGSIDKVLKMAEETDVKRLPKADRLDLGERGYNSEQQPKVSEDLKWLALPHTDESTVKLARNASQSSRLWHSLPYPSYRDAL
;
A
#
# COMPACT_ATOMS: atom_id res chain seq x y z
N MET A 1 -20.99 -33.01 19.05
CA MET A 1 -20.17 -31.86 19.46
C MET A 1 -19.06 -31.71 18.45
N ASP A 2 -18.91 -30.54 17.83
CA ASP A 2 -17.79 -30.26 16.92
C ASP A 2 -16.48 -30.21 17.74
N LEU A 3 -15.36 -30.68 17.18
CA LEU A 3 -14.02 -30.63 17.78
C LEU A 3 -13.67 -29.22 18.28
N LEU A 4 -14.16 -28.17 17.62
CA LEU A 4 -13.99 -26.77 18.04
C LEU A 4 -14.54 -26.49 19.45
N SER A 5 -15.59 -27.21 19.87
CA SER A 5 -16.19 -27.06 21.21
C SER A 5 -15.41 -27.77 22.32
N THR A 6 -14.48 -28.67 21.98
CA THR A 6 -13.75 -29.51 22.93
C THR A 6 -12.45 -28.89 23.46
N ARG A 7 -11.87 -27.90 22.75
CA ARG A 7 -10.66 -27.18 23.18
C ARG A 7 -10.83 -25.66 23.11
N LYS A 8 -11.79 -25.14 23.87
CA LYS A 8 -12.07 -23.69 23.93
C LYS A 8 -10.85 -22.86 24.37
N GLU A 9 -10.01 -23.42 25.22
CA GLU A 9 -8.83 -22.76 25.81
C GLU A 9 -7.74 -22.42 24.77
N GLY A 10 -7.73 -23.08 23.61
CA GLY A 10 -6.78 -22.81 22.52
C GLY A 10 -7.35 -21.99 21.36
N LEU A 11 -8.63 -21.61 21.43
CA LEU A 11 -9.30 -20.88 20.37
C LEU A 11 -9.13 -19.38 20.59
N LEU A 12 -8.41 -18.74 19.67
CA LEU A 12 -8.25 -17.28 19.68
C LEU A 12 -9.10 -16.66 18.58
N LEU A 13 -9.97 -15.73 18.97
CA LEU A 13 -10.74 -14.93 18.03
C LEU A 13 -10.03 -13.59 17.84
N TRP A 14 -9.47 -13.38 16.65
CA TRP A 14 -8.76 -12.16 16.31
C TRP A 14 -9.61 -11.31 15.37
N PRO A 15 -10.14 -10.15 15.83
CA PRO A 15 -10.76 -9.22 14.93
C PRO A 15 -9.70 -8.62 14.00
N PHE A 16 -10.01 -8.56 12.70
CA PHE A 16 -9.13 -7.90 11.75
C PHE A 16 -9.50 -6.42 11.69
N HIS A 17 -8.50 -5.57 11.92
CA HIS A 17 -8.62 -4.13 11.85
C HIS A 17 -7.93 -3.60 10.60
N ARG A 18 -8.41 -2.47 10.09
CA ARG A 18 -7.77 -1.71 9.02
C ARG A 18 -7.36 -0.36 9.56
N MET A 19 -6.17 0.10 9.20
CA MET A 19 -5.78 1.48 9.49
C MET A 19 -6.49 2.45 8.54
N PRO A 20 -6.99 3.60 9.04
CA PRO A 20 -7.45 4.67 8.17
C PRO A 20 -6.27 5.23 7.39
N GLN A 21 -6.55 5.81 6.22
CA GLN A 21 -5.52 6.50 5.45
C GLN A 21 -5.02 7.73 6.23
N LEU A 22 -3.75 7.72 6.58
CA LEU A 22 -3.12 8.81 7.33
C LEU A 22 -2.68 9.94 6.39
N SER A 23 -2.82 11.18 6.84
CA SER A 23 -2.38 12.35 6.08
C SER A 23 -0.84 12.44 6.00
N SER A 24 -0.13 12.00 7.03
CA SER A 24 1.33 11.91 7.04
C SER A 24 1.82 10.69 7.82
N TRP A 25 2.87 10.05 7.31
CA TRP A 25 3.61 8.99 8.01
C TRP A 25 4.87 9.50 8.70
N ALA A 26 5.22 10.77 8.49
CA ALA A 26 6.38 11.39 9.12
C ALA A 26 5.92 12.38 10.20
N SER A 27 6.71 12.48 11.26
CA SER A 27 6.58 13.58 12.22
C SER A 27 6.73 14.93 11.51
N PRO A 28 6.19 16.05 12.04
CA PRO A 28 6.34 17.38 11.43
C PRO A 28 7.79 17.80 11.17
N VAL A 29 8.74 17.27 11.95
CA VAL A 29 10.19 17.55 11.83
C VAL A 29 10.95 16.52 10.98
N GLY A 30 10.26 15.51 10.43
CA GLY A 30 10.86 14.52 9.53
C GLY A 30 11.85 13.54 10.17
N ARG A 31 11.84 13.38 11.50
CA ARG A 31 12.80 12.53 12.23
C ARG A 31 12.24 11.25 12.80
N ALA A 32 10.92 11.12 12.86
CA ALA A 32 10.24 9.85 13.13
C ALA A 32 9.33 9.52 11.94
N ILE A 33 9.42 8.29 11.45
CA ILE A 33 8.62 7.78 10.33
C ILE A 33 7.99 6.44 10.75
N ILE A 34 6.72 6.25 10.46
CA ILE A 34 6.00 4.97 10.64
C ILE A 34 5.94 4.21 9.31
N ILE A 35 6.06 2.87 9.38
CA ILE A 35 6.01 1.94 8.24
C ILE A 35 5.25 0.67 8.65
N GLY A 36 4.89 -0.15 7.66
CA GLY A 36 4.17 -1.41 7.89
C GLY A 36 2.81 -1.18 8.54
N ASP A 37 2.39 -2.07 9.45
CA ASP A 37 1.07 -2.02 10.06
C ASP A 37 0.77 -0.70 10.79
N ALA A 38 1.80 -0.04 11.35
CA ALA A 38 1.62 1.27 11.98
C ALA A 38 1.14 2.35 10.99
N ALA A 39 1.54 2.24 9.73
CA ALA A 39 1.16 3.17 8.67
C ALA A 39 -0.07 2.69 7.89
N HIS A 40 -0.24 1.38 7.72
CA HIS A 40 -1.21 0.82 6.77
C HIS A 40 -1.68 -0.60 7.10
N ALA A 41 -1.99 -0.94 8.36
CA ALA A 41 -2.50 -2.29 8.68
C ALA A 41 -3.61 -2.73 7.72
N MET A 42 -3.38 -3.87 7.07
CA MET A 42 -4.22 -4.41 6.00
C MET A 42 -4.95 -5.68 6.46
N PRO A 43 -6.12 -5.99 5.86
CA PRO A 43 -6.78 -7.27 6.08
C PRO A 43 -5.86 -8.46 5.73
N PRO A 44 -5.95 -9.58 6.47
CA PRO A 44 -5.14 -10.78 6.20
C PRO A 44 -5.44 -11.40 4.83
N SER A 45 -6.64 -11.13 4.30
CA SER A 45 -7.07 -11.54 2.97
C SER A 45 -6.19 -10.99 1.84
N SER A 46 -5.46 -9.90 2.10
CA SER A 46 -4.47 -9.35 1.17
C SER A 46 -3.28 -10.30 0.96
N GLY A 47 -2.83 -11.02 2.01
CA GLY A 47 -1.60 -11.80 2.00
C GLY A 47 -0.32 -10.99 1.78
N GLN A 48 -0.38 -9.65 1.91
CA GLN A 48 0.70 -8.74 1.47
C GLN A 48 1.24 -7.81 2.57
N GLY A 49 0.76 -7.93 3.81
CA GLY A 49 1.20 -7.10 4.95
C GLY A 49 2.73 -7.01 5.09
N VAL A 50 3.37 -8.18 5.26
CA VAL A 50 4.82 -8.27 5.42
C VAL A 50 5.57 -7.76 4.18
N ASN A 51 5.09 -8.09 2.98
CA ASN A 51 5.75 -7.66 1.74
C ASN A 51 5.72 -6.13 1.59
N GLN A 52 4.59 -5.50 1.92
CA GLN A 52 4.48 -4.04 1.87
C GLN A 52 5.34 -3.37 2.95
N ALA A 53 5.43 -3.93 4.14
CA ALA A 53 6.33 -3.44 5.19
C ALA A 53 7.81 -3.54 4.78
N LEU A 54 8.21 -4.63 4.10
CA LEU A 54 9.56 -4.79 3.55
C LEU A 54 9.85 -3.78 2.44
N GLU A 55 8.88 -3.53 1.55
CA GLU A 55 9.01 -2.54 0.49
C GLU A 55 9.12 -1.11 1.04
N ASP A 56 8.38 -0.78 2.11
CA ASP A 56 8.54 0.49 2.81
C ASP A 56 9.96 0.66 3.35
N ALA A 57 10.47 -0.35 4.07
CA ALA A 57 11.79 -0.31 4.67
C ALA A 57 12.87 -0.15 3.59
N PHE A 58 12.77 -0.91 2.50
CA PHE A 58 13.71 -0.84 1.39
C PHE A 58 13.70 0.54 0.71
N THR A 59 12.51 1.01 0.30
CA THR A 59 12.39 2.29 -0.43
C THR A 59 12.74 3.50 0.44
N LEU A 60 12.41 3.47 1.73
CA LEU A 60 12.80 4.48 2.69
C LEU A 60 14.32 4.50 2.86
N ALA A 61 14.97 3.34 2.99
CA ALA A 61 16.43 3.26 3.09
C ALA A 61 17.13 3.81 1.83
N VAL A 62 16.61 3.48 0.64
CA VAL A 62 17.11 4.03 -0.63
C VAL A 62 16.96 5.54 -0.66
N LEU A 63 15.80 6.07 -0.27
CA LEU A 63 15.57 7.52 -0.21
C LEU A 63 16.58 8.19 0.74
N LEU A 64 16.66 7.72 1.99
CA LEU A 64 17.52 8.33 3.01
C LEU A 64 18.99 8.31 2.61
N LYS A 65 19.46 7.27 1.91
CA LYS A 65 20.83 7.18 1.39
C LYS A 65 21.15 8.30 0.39
N THR A 66 20.15 8.85 -0.29
CA THR A 66 20.35 9.87 -1.34
C THR A 66 20.32 11.30 -0.81
N LEU A 67 19.86 11.48 0.42
CA LEU A 67 19.76 12.78 1.05
C LEU A 67 21.13 13.22 1.62
N PRO A 68 21.51 14.50 1.47
CA PRO A 68 22.69 15.02 2.14
C PRO A 68 22.55 14.96 3.66
N ASN A 69 23.69 14.87 4.36
CA ASN A 69 23.72 14.85 5.83
C ASN A 69 23.04 16.11 6.42
N LYS A 70 22.20 15.90 7.45
CA LYS A 70 21.48 16.96 8.20
C LYS A 70 20.43 17.74 7.39
N THR A 71 20.02 17.26 6.23
CA THR A 71 18.91 17.85 5.45
C THR A 71 17.55 17.55 6.09
N ASN A 72 16.61 18.48 5.96
CA ASN A 72 15.21 18.21 6.25
C ASN A 72 14.61 17.40 5.10
N ALA A 73 14.14 16.19 5.38
CA ALA A 73 13.63 15.24 4.39
C ALA A 73 12.11 15.32 4.17
N ASN A 74 11.43 16.33 4.73
CA ASN A 74 9.96 16.36 4.75
C ASN A 74 9.33 16.29 3.36
N GLU A 75 9.87 17.00 2.39
CA GLU A 75 9.32 17.01 1.02
C GLU A 75 9.46 15.63 0.37
N GLU A 76 10.63 15.01 0.52
CA GLU A 76 10.92 13.70 -0.04
C GLU A 76 10.12 12.59 0.65
N LEU A 77 9.92 12.70 1.97
CA LEU A 77 9.07 11.78 2.74
C LEU A 77 7.60 11.87 2.31
N VAL A 78 7.09 13.07 2.00
CA VAL A 78 5.73 13.23 1.45
C VAL A 78 5.60 12.55 0.09
N ILE A 79 6.60 12.71 -0.79
CA ILE A 79 6.56 12.07 -2.11
C ILE A 79 6.67 10.55 -1.98
N TRP A 80 7.59 10.06 -1.15
CA TRP A 80 7.73 8.63 -0.86
C TRP A 80 6.44 8.04 -0.31
N GLN A 81 5.81 8.68 0.67
CA GLN A 81 4.52 8.26 1.21
C GLN A 81 3.46 8.18 0.12
N LYS A 82 3.36 9.18 -0.77
CA LYS A 82 2.39 9.18 -1.86
C LYS A 82 2.58 7.99 -2.81
N LEU A 83 3.82 7.64 -3.12
CA LEU A 83 4.12 6.47 -3.95
C LEU A 83 3.74 5.17 -3.24
N ARG A 84 4.12 5.02 -1.97
CA ARG A 84 3.80 3.83 -1.17
C ARG A 84 2.30 3.66 -0.97
N GLN A 85 1.59 4.74 -0.66
CA GLN A 85 0.15 4.76 -0.54
C GLN A 85 -0.53 4.27 -1.82
N GLY A 86 -0.06 4.68 -3.00
CA GLY A 86 -0.58 4.20 -4.27
C GLY A 86 -0.44 2.69 -4.49
N SER A 87 0.64 2.07 -4.00
CA SER A 87 0.81 0.61 -4.01
C SER A 87 -0.11 -0.08 -3.00
N ILE A 88 -0.19 0.46 -1.78
CA ILE A 88 -1.05 -0.06 -0.70
C ILE A 88 -2.52 -0.01 -1.10
N ASP A 89 -2.98 1.08 -1.72
CA ASP A 89 -4.37 1.23 -2.14
C ASP A 89 -4.77 0.14 -3.14
N LYS A 90 -3.85 -0.26 -4.05
CA LYS A 90 -4.09 -1.38 -4.98
C LYS A 90 -4.21 -2.71 -4.24
N VAL A 91 -3.34 -2.97 -3.26
CA VAL A 91 -3.36 -4.19 -2.43
C VAL A 91 -4.64 -4.26 -1.59
N LEU A 92 -5.01 -3.14 -0.97
CA LEU A 92 -6.21 -3.00 -0.17
C LEU A 92 -7.48 -3.26 -0.97
N LYS A 93 -7.51 -2.80 -2.22
CA LYS A 93 -8.60 -3.06 -3.15
C LYS A 93 -8.66 -4.52 -3.60
N MET A 94 -7.51 -5.12 -3.92
CA MET A 94 -7.42 -6.55 -4.24
C MET A 94 -7.96 -7.42 -3.08
N ALA A 95 -7.65 -7.03 -1.83
CA ALA A 95 -8.15 -7.69 -0.64
C ALA A 95 -9.67 -7.57 -0.51
N GLU A 96 -10.22 -6.37 -0.74
CA GLU A 96 -11.67 -6.12 -0.72
C GLU A 96 -12.41 -6.96 -1.77
N GLU A 97 -11.91 -7.01 -3.01
CA GLU A 97 -12.48 -7.86 -4.06
C GLU A 97 -12.45 -9.35 -3.67
N THR A 98 -11.37 -9.78 -3.04
CA THR A 98 -11.20 -11.15 -2.57
C THR A 98 -12.19 -11.48 -1.46
N ASP A 99 -12.39 -10.56 -0.52
CA ASP A 99 -13.31 -10.74 0.60
C ASP A 99 -14.77 -10.78 0.12
N VAL A 100 -15.14 -9.90 -0.81
CA VAL A 100 -16.48 -9.93 -1.42
C VAL A 100 -16.75 -11.24 -2.15
N LYS A 101 -15.76 -11.81 -2.85
CA LYS A 101 -15.90 -13.12 -3.52
C LYS A 101 -16.09 -14.27 -2.51
N ARG A 102 -15.55 -14.13 -1.30
CA ARG A 102 -15.65 -15.13 -0.22
C ARG A 102 -16.97 -15.06 0.54
N LEU A 103 -17.78 -14.03 0.33
CA LEU A 103 -19.07 -13.88 1.01
C LEU A 103 -20.10 -14.94 0.55
N PRO A 104 -20.97 -15.39 1.47
CA PRO A 104 -22.16 -16.16 1.14
C PRO A 104 -22.99 -15.48 0.04
N LYS A 105 -23.71 -16.28 -0.77
CA LYS A 105 -24.50 -15.74 -1.88
C LYS A 105 -25.56 -14.73 -1.42
N ALA A 106 -26.19 -14.98 -0.27
CA ALA A 106 -27.18 -14.05 0.31
C ALA A 106 -26.55 -12.69 0.63
N ASP A 107 -25.40 -12.67 1.29
CA ASP A 107 -24.71 -11.44 1.67
C ASP A 107 -24.19 -10.65 0.45
N ARG A 108 -23.78 -11.36 -0.62
CA ARG A 108 -23.41 -10.72 -1.89
C ARG A 108 -24.58 -10.02 -2.58
N LEU A 109 -25.79 -10.57 -2.46
CA LEU A 109 -27.00 -9.97 -3.02
C LEU A 109 -27.39 -8.71 -2.22
N ASP A 110 -27.34 -8.78 -0.89
CA ASP A 110 -27.57 -7.61 0.00
C ASP A 110 -26.60 -6.46 -0.31
N LEU A 111 -25.32 -6.75 -0.53
CA LEU A 111 -24.34 -5.74 -0.96
C LEU A 111 -24.77 -5.05 -2.27
N GLY A 112 -25.25 -5.83 -3.24
CA GLY A 112 -25.76 -5.29 -4.51
C GLY A 112 -26.97 -4.38 -4.31
N GLU A 113 -27.91 -4.76 -3.45
CA GLU A 113 -29.08 -3.93 -3.09
C GLU A 113 -28.68 -2.64 -2.36
N ARG A 114 -27.59 -2.67 -1.58
CA ARG A 114 -27.00 -1.51 -0.90
C ARG A 114 -26.14 -0.63 -1.83
N GLY A 115 -26.15 -0.90 -3.13
CA GLY A 115 -25.47 -0.11 -4.15
C GLY A 115 -24.00 -0.46 -4.37
N TYR A 116 -23.49 -1.54 -3.78
CA TYR A 116 -22.15 -2.03 -4.12
C TYR A 116 -22.17 -2.70 -5.49
N ASN A 117 -21.56 -2.04 -6.49
CA ASN A 117 -21.44 -2.59 -7.83
C ASN A 117 -20.01 -3.07 -8.11
N SER A 118 -19.83 -4.40 -8.07
CA SER A 118 -18.54 -5.04 -8.37
C SER A 118 -18.06 -4.83 -9.81
N GLU A 119 -18.94 -4.46 -10.75
CA GLU A 119 -18.57 -4.19 -12.14
C GLU A 119 -18.06 -2.75 -12.37
N GLN A 120 -18.47 -1.81 -11.51
CA GLN A 120 -18.00 -0.41 -11.53
C GLN A 120 -16.68 -0.22 -10.77
N GLN A 121 -16.36 -1.16 -9.88
CA GLN A 121 -15.06 -1.24 -9.24
C GLN A 121 -13.99 -1.57 -10.29
N PRO A 122 -12.90 -0.79 -10.42
CA PRO A 122 -11.87 -1.10 -11.41
C PRO A 122 -11.23 -2.45 -11.06
N LYS A 123 -11.52 -3.52 -11.82
CA LYS A 123 -11.03 -4.86 -11.49
C LYS A 123 -9.51 -4.85 -11.38
N VAL A 124 -8.97 -5.38 -10.29
CA VAL A 124 -7.54 -5.66 -10.22
C VAL A 124 -7.24 -6.68 -11.32
N SER A 125 -6.31 -6.33 -12.21
CA SER A 125 -5.85 -7.21 -13.29
C SER A 125 -5.54 -8.61 -12.74
N GLU A 126 -6.03 -9.65 -13.41
CA GLU A 126 -5.65 -11.04 -13.09
C GLU A 126 -4.13 -11.24 -13.25
N ASP A 127 -3.49 -10.41 -14.08
CA ASP A 127 -2.04 -10.35 -14.18
C ASP A 127 -1.46 -9.67 -12.91
N LEU A 128 -1.18 -10.47 -11.89
CA LEU A 128 -0.56 -10.07 -10.62
C LEU A 128 0.94 -9.74 -10.75
N LYS A 129 1.51 -9.66 -11.96
CA LYS A 129 2.90 -9.24 -12.16
C LYS A 129 3.21 -7.89 -11.51
N TRP A 130 2.24 -6.98 -11.45
CA TRP A 130 2.40 -5.69 -10.78
C TRP A 130 2.68 -5.82 -9.28
N LEU A 131 2.31 -6.95 -8.65
CA LEU A 131 2.52 -7.24 -7.24
C LEU A 131 3.90 -7.88 -7.00
N ALA A 132 4.35 -8.70 -7.95
CA ALA A 132 5.63 -9.42 -7.88
C ALA A 132 6.82 -8.60 -8.40
N LEU A 133 6.55 -7.65 -9.31
CA LEU A 133 7.53 -6.69 -9.78
C LEU A 133 7.45 -5.47 -8.85
N PRO A 134 8.40 -5.29 -7.92
CA PRO A 134 8.40 -4.10 -7.11
C PRO A 134 8.42 -2.89 -8.04
N HIS A 135 7.55 -1.90 -7.79
CA HIS A 135 7.53 -0.64 -8.53
C HIS A 135 8.76 0.24 -8.17
N THR A 136 9.92 -0.38 -7.96
CA THR A 136 11.15 0.22 -7.44
C THR A 136 12.02 0.87 -8.51
N ASP A 137 11.84 0.53 -9.78
CA ASP A 137 12.96 0.68 -10.73
C ASP A 137 13.08 2.05 -11.41
N GLU A 138 12.02 2.86 -11.43
CA GLU A 138 12.13 4.21 -12.00
C GLU A 138 11.76 5.33 -11.05
N SER A 139 10.66 5.28 -10.31
CA SER A 139 10.20 6.42 -9.50
C SER A 139 11.08 6.65 -8.27
N THR A 140 11.42 5.60 -7.52
CA THR A 140 12.30 5.66 -6.35
C THR A 140 13.75 5.95 -6.73
N VAL A 141 14.23 5.37 -7.84
CA VAL A 141 15.54 5.67 -8.42
C VAL A 141 15.60 7.07 -9.03
N LYS A 142 14.51 7.56 -9.65
CA LYS A 142 14.38 8.96 -10.11
C LYS A 142 14.35 9.90 -8.91
N LEU A 143 13.59 9.63 -7.85
CA LEU A 143 13.61 10.39 -6.59
C LEU A 143 15.03 10.51 -6.02
N ALA A 144 15.71 9.37 -5.93
CA ALA A 144 17.11 9.25 -5.50
C ALA A 144 18.09 10.06 -6.37
N ARG A 145 17.94 10.03 -7.70
CA ARG A 145 18.79 10.77 -8.65
C ARG A 145 18.48 12.27 -8.65
N ASN A 146 17.22 12.64 -8.48
CA ASN A 146 16.70 14.00 -8.52
C ASN A 146 17.05 14.80 -7.26
N ALA A 147 16.97 14.16 -6.08
CA ALA A 147 17.45 14.73 -4.82
C ALA A 147 18.97 15.02 -4.84
N SER A 148 19.73 14.24 -5.63
CA SER A 148 21.16 14.46 -5.84
C SER A 148 21.49 15.56 -6.87
N GLN A 149 20.55 16.05 -7.70
CA GLN A 149 20.87 16.87 -8.87
C GLN A 149 20.46 18.35 -8.88
N SER A 150 19.40 18.85 -8.22
CA SER A 150 19.27 20.31 -8.02
C SER A 150 18.05 20.83 -7.25
N SER A 151 18.26 21.99 -6.62
CA SER A 151 17.32 22.87 -5.92
C SER A 151 16.29 23.62 -6.79
N ARG A 152 16.20 23.35 -8.09
CA ARG A 152 15.29 24.05 -9.02
C ARG A 152 14.93 23.08 -10.16
N LEU A 153 13.66 23.05 -10.56
CA LEU A 153 13.05 22.34 -11.71
C LEU A 153 12.06 21.22 -11.32
N TRP A 154 10.96 21.56 -10.61
CA TRP A 154 9.91 20.58 -10.23
C TRP A 154 8.52 20.82 -10.86
N HIS A 155 8.39 21.71 -11.85
CA HIS A 155 7.08 22.10 -12.39
C HIS A 155 6.65 21.40 -13.70
N SER A 156 7.37 20.38 -14.22
CA SER A 156 7.14 19.95 -15.63
C SER A 156 7.24 18.45 -15.95
N LEU A 157 7.03 17.52 -15.02
CA LEU A 157 7.05 16.09 -15.38
C LEU A 157 5.65 15.52 -15.62
N PRO A 158 5.35 14.99 -16.83
CA PRO A 158 4.11 14.28 -17.10
C PRO A 158 4.17 12.86 -16.52
N TYR A 159 3.04 12.40 -16.00
CA TYR A 159 2.84 10.98 -15.68
C TYR A 159 2.90 10.16 -16.98
N PRO A 160 3.69 9.07 -17.06
CA PRO A 160 3.68 8.22 -18.24
C PRO A 160 2.35 7.45 -18.31
N SER A 161 1.58 7.64 -19.38
CA SER A 161 0.46 6.77 -19.71
C SER A 161 0.98 5.46 -20.29
N TYR A 162 0.47 4.35 -19.77
CA TYR A 162 0.93 2.98 -20.01
C TYR A 162 0.46 2.40 -21.35
N ARG A 163 0.85 2.98 -22.48
CA ARG A 163 0.45 2.48 -23.82
C ARG A 163 1.57 1.92 -24.71
N ASP A 164 2.84 2.20 -24.44
CA ASP A 164 3.90 1.90 -25.42
C ASP A 164 5.03 1.01 -24.89
N ALA A 165 4.70 -0.04 -24.13
CA ALA A 165 5.66 -1.10 -23.78
C ALA A 165 5.13 -2.47 -24.20
N LEU A 166 5.08 -2.67 -25.52
CA LEU A 166 5.13 -3.97 -26.21
C LEU A 166 6.09 -3.84 -27.39
#